data_AF-A8VVH6-F1
#
_entry.id   AF-A8VVH6-F1
#
_cell.length_a   1.000
_cell.length_b   1.000
_cell.length_c   1.000
_cell.angle_alpha   90.00
_cell.angle_beta   90.00
_cell.angle_gamma   90.00
#
_symmetry.space_group_name_H-M   'P 1'
#
loop_
_entity.id
_entity.type
_entity.pdbx_description
1 polymer ?
#
loop_
_entity_poly.entity_id
_entity_poly.type
_entity_poly.pdbx_seq_one_letter_code
_entity_poly.pdbx_strand_id
1 'polypeptide(L)'
;SHFKKFNNTTVLEEPVELWRNVAGANLLELMYSDPTRYAFIFQSYVQLTMLQLHTLKTPLPYKIMERSVFSARCFIENMKRTKIMQKVESTVLEDWYDWSVQSANIETDLIVYLRTTPEIVHQRM
;
A
#
# COMPACT_ATOMS: atom_id res chain seq x y z
N SER A 1 9.99 -9.67 11.08
CA SER A 1 10.81 -8.51 10.70
C SER A 1 12.07 -8.32 11.57
N HIS A 2 13.20 -7.95 10.94
CA HIS A 2 14.50 -7.64 11.58
C HIS A 2 14.43 -6.50 12.63
N PHE A 3 13.37 -5.70 12.59
CA PHE A 3 13.14 -4.56 13.49
C PHE A 3 12.35 -4.92 14.76
N LYS A 4 11.73 -6.11 14.84
CA LYS A 4 10.97 -6.55 16.03
C LYS A 4 11.87 -6.77 17.26
N LYS A 5 13.19 -6.74 17.09
CA LYS A 5 14.18 -6.82 18.17
C LYS A 5 14.38 -5.52 18.97
N PHE A 6 13.84 -4.39 18.49
CA PHE A 6 13.96 -3.10 19.16
C PHE A 6 12.74 -2.84 20.06
N ASN A 7 12.97 -2.64 21.36
CA ASN A 7 11.91 -2.53 22.36
C ASN A 7 11.17 -1.17 22.35
N ASN A 8 11.67 -0.19 21.61
CA ASN A 8 11.14 1.17 21.52
C ASN A 8 10.46 1.49 20.18
N THR A 9 10.18 0.47 19.36
CA THR A 9 9.65 0.64 18.01
C THR A 9 8.42 -0.21 17.77
N THR A 10 7.36 0.39 17.22
CA THR A 10 6.23 -0.33 16.64
C THR A 10 6.52 -0.61 15.18
N VAL A 11 6.52 -1.89 14.79
CA VAL A 11 6.72 -2.32 13.40
C VAL A 11 5.38 -2.75 12.82
N LEU A 12 4.94 -2.04 11.78
CA LEU A 12 3.74 -2.32 11.02
C LEU A 12 4.16 -2.89 9.66
N GLU A 13 4.02 -4.21 9.51
CA GLU A 13 4.31 -4.92 8.26
C GLU A 13 3.20 -4.62 7.22
N GLU A 14 3.48 -4.83 5.93
CA GLU A 14 2.49 -4.63 4.87
C GLU A 14 1.29 -5.56 5.14
N PRO A 15 0.04 -5.05 5.16
CA PRO A 15 -1.13 -5.80 5.60
C PRO A 15 -1.65 -6.75 4.51
N VAL A 16 -0.74 -7.51 3.88
CA VAL A 16 -1.01 -8.45 2.79
C VAL A 16 -2.08 -9.46 3.19
N GLU A 17 -2.08 -9.91 4.45
CA GLU A 17 -3.07 -10.85 4.96
C GLU A 17 -4.50 -10.28 4.96
N LEU A 18 -4.69 -8.97 5.14
CA LEU A 18 -6.00 -8.33 4.96
C LEU A 18 -6.44 -8.40 3.50
N TRP A 19 -5.51 -8.24 2.57
CA TRP A 19 -5.81 -8.26 1.13
C TRP A 19 -6.08 -9.67 0.61
N ARG A 20 -5.56 -10.69 1.31
CA ARG A 20 -5.80 -12.11 0.99
C ARG A 20 -7.10 -12.67 1.56
N ASN A 21 -7.77 -11.91 2.43
CA ASN A 21 -9.06 -12.31 2.99
C ASN A 21 -9.97 -11.09 3.22
N VAL A 22 -10.63 -10.67 2.15
CA VAL A 22 -11.68 -9.66 2.18
C VAL A 22 -13.03 -10.38 2.08
N ALA A 23 -13.71 -10.53 3.21
CA ALA A 23 -14.99 -11.24 3.30
C ALA A 23 -14.94 -12.67 2.72
N GLY A 24 -13.85 -13.40 2.96
CA GLY A 24 -13.63 -14.77 2.46
C GLY A 24 -13.03 -14.85 1.06
N ALA A 25 -12.82 -13.72 0.37
CA ALA A 25 -12.19 -13.66 -0.95
C ALA A 25 -10.73 -13.18 -0.89
N ASN A 26 -9.86 -13.80 -1.69
CA ASN A 26 -8.49 -13.36 -1.85
C ASN A 26 -8.38 -12.26 -2.91
N LEU A 27 -8.49 -11.00 -2.49
CA LEU A 27 -8.51 -9.85 -3.39
C LEU A 27 -7.17 -9.65 -4.11
N LEU A 28 -6.06 -10.00 -3.47
CA LEU A 28 -4.73 -9.97 -4.09
C LEU A 28 -4.65 -10.95 -5.27
N GLU A 29 -5.13 -12.19 -5.07
CA GLU A 29 -5.19 -13.19 -6.13
C GLU A 29 -6.13 -12.77 -7.26
N LEU A 30 -7.31 -12.24 -6.93
CA LEU A 30 -8.26 -11.71 -7.91
C LEU A 30 -7.65 -10.60 -8.78
N MET A 31 -6.86 -9.70 -8.17
CA MET A 31 -6.13 -8.65 -8.89
C MET A 31 -5.11 -9.23 -9.88
N TYR A 32 -4.40 -10.29 -9.52
CA TYR A 32 -3.48 -10.94 -10.45
C TYR A 32 -4.18 -11.79 -11.52
N SER A 33 -5.34 -12.38 -11.22
CA SER A 33 -6.08 -13.22 -12.17
C SER A 33 -6.84 -12.42 -13.23
N ASP A 34 -7.45 -11.30 -12.84
CA ASP A 34 -8.13 -10.38 -13.77
C ASP A 34 -7.85 -8.92 -13.35
N PRO A 35 -6.67 -8.39 -13.71
CA PRO A 35 -6.26 -7.05 -13.33
C PRO A 35 -7.22 -5.98 -13.79
N THR A 36 -7.77 -6.10 -15.00
CA THR A 36 -8.71 -5.11 -15.56
C THR A 36 -9.98 -5.01 -14.72
N ARG A 37 -10.47 -6.13 -14.18
CA ARG A 37 -11.66 -6.14 -13.31
C ARG A 37 -11.37 -5.72 -11.88
N TYR A 38 -10.25 -6.15 -11.31
CA TYR A 38 -10.01 -6.07 -9.87
C TYR A 38 -8.99 -5.01 -9.44
N ALA A 39 -8.24 -4.40 -10.36
CA ALA A 39 -7.23 -3.39 -10.02
C ALA A 39 -7.81 -2.22 -9.22
N PHE A 40 -8.97 -1.70 -9.63
CA PHE A 40 -9.60 -0.57 -8.95
C PHE A 40 -9.96 -0.90 -7.49
N ILE A 41 -10.69 -2.00 -7.27
CA ILE A 41 -11.12 -2.40 -5.92
C ILE A 41 -9.93 -2.81 -5.05
N PHE A 42 -8.93 -3.47 -5.62
CA PHE A 42 -7.71 -3.83 -4.92
C PHE A 42 -6.94 -2.57 -4.48
N GLN A 43 -6.68 -1.62 -5.39
CA GLN A 43 -5.97 -0.39 -5.05
C GLN A 43 -6.76 0.50 -4.07
N SER A 44 -8.09 0.53 -4.17
CA SER A 44 -8.94 1.20 -3.19
C SER A 44 -8.76 0.61 -1.78
N TYR A 45 -8.76 -0.72 -1.66
CA TYR A 45 -8.57 -1.40 -0.38
C TYR A 45 -7.14 -1.26 0.17
N VAL A 46 -6.12 -1.28 -0.70
CA VAL A 46 -4.74 -0.98 -0.34
C VAL A 46 -4.62 0.44 0.22
N GLN A 47 -5.20 1.45 -0.44
CA GLN A 47 -5.20 2.83 0.08
C GLN A 47 -5.85 2.92 1.47
N LEU A 48 -7.02 2.31 1.66
CA LEU A 48 -7.73 2.29 2.96
C LEU A 48 -6.86 1.69 4.07
N THR A 49 -6.34 0.49 3.84
CA THR A 49 -5.53 -0.23 4.85
C THR A 49 -4.22 0.49 5.14
N MET A 50 -3.56 1.08 4.14
CA MET A 50 -2.38 1.93 4.35
C MET A 50 -2.70 3.18 5.17
N LEU A 51 -3.84 3.83 4.91
CA LEU A 51 -4.28 5.01 5.66
C LEU A 51 -4.58 4.66 7.13
N GLN A 52 -5.18 3.50 7.39
CA GLN A 52 -5.40 2.99 8.75
C GLN A 52 -4.08 2.79 9.50
N LEU A 53 -3.04 2.25 8.84
CA LEU A 53 -1.71 2.12 9.46
C LEU A 53 -1.06 3.49 9.72
N HIS A 54 -1.19 4.43 8.79
CA HIS A 54 -0.67 5.79 8.94
C HIS A 54 -1.29 6.52 10.13
N THR A 55 -2.61 6.38 10.31
CA THR A 55 -3.38 7.03 11.38
C THR A 55 -3.40 6.25 12.69
N LEU A 56 -2.84 5.04 12.72
CA LEU A 56 -2.75 4.24 13.93
C LEU A 56 -1.85 4.92 14.96
N LYS A 57 -2.42 5.19 16.15
CA LYS A 57 -1.67 5.66 17.31
C LYS A 57 -0.90 4.50 17.93
N THR A 58 0.40 4.70 18.11
CA THR A 58 1.29 3.69 18.70
C THR A 58 1.77 4.14 20.08
N PRO A 59 1.94 3.22 21.05
CA PRO A 59 2.39 3.57 22.39
C PRO A 59 3.90 3.86 22.45
N LEU A 60 4.65 3.41 21.45
CA LEU A 60 6.09 3.57 21.35
C LEU A 60 6.45 4.81 20.51
N PRO A 61 7.58 5.47 20.80
CA PRO A 61 7.97 6.72 20.15
C PRO A 61 8.34 6.56 18.66
N TYR A 62 8.75 5.37 18.25
CA TYR A 62 9.12 5.10 16.85
C TYR A 62 8.10 4.18 16.19
N LYS A 63 7.64 4.58 15.01
CA LYS A 63 6.74 3.79 14.15
C LYS A 63 7.44 3.53 12.83
N ILE A 64 7.66 2.25 12.50
CA ILE A 64 8.22 1.81 11.22
C ILE A 64 7.11 1.09 10.46
N MET A 65 6.89 1.51 9.22
CA MET A 65 5.91 0.92 8.32
C MET A 65 6.61 0.31 7.10
N GLU A 66 6.22 -0.91 6.73
CA GLU A 66 6.49 -1.44 5.40
C GLU A 66 5.47 -0.84 4.44
N ARG A 67 5.97 -0.20 3.37
CA ARG A 67 5.17 0.61 2.42
C ARG A 67 4.49 1.82 3.07
N SER A 68 3.73 2.52 2.25
CA SER A 68 3.00 3.73 2.60
C SER A 68 1.93 4.01 1.55
N VAL A 69 0.97 4.89 1.88
CA VAL A 69 0.01 5.42 0.91
C VAL A 69 0.73 6.02 -0.32
N PHE A 70 1.89 6.67 -0.13
CA PHE A 70 2.71 7.23 -1.21
C PHE A 70 3.14 6.17 -2.22
N SER A 71 3.55 4.99 -1.74
CA SER A 71 3.92 3.88 -2.62
C SER A 71 2.73 3.26 -3.34
N ALA A 72 1.53 3.24 -2.73
CA ALA A 72 0.30 2.80 -3.40
C ALA A 72 -0.02 3.66 -4.64
N ARG A 73 0.24 4.98 -4.57
CA ARG A 73 0.11 5.89 -5.72
C ARG A 73 1.01 5.49 -6.89
N CYS A 74 2.20 4.94 -6.64
CA CYS A 74 3.08 4.43 -7.70
C CYS A 74 2.46 3.24 -8.45
N PHE A 75 1.76 2.34 -7.75
CA PHE A 75 1.09 1.20 -8.38
C PHE A 75 -0.11 1.65 -9.23
N ILE A 76 -0.89 2.62 -8.73
CA ILE A 76 -1.99 3.24 -9.50
C ILE A 76 -1.47 3.89 -10.77
N GLU A 77 -0.39 4.68 -10.68
CA GLU A 77 0.24 5.32 -11.84
C GLU A 77 0.75 4.27 -12.85
N ASN A 78 1.34 3.17 -12.38
CA ASN A 78 1.73 2.07 -13.26
C ASN A 78 0.53 1.43 -13.98
N MET A 79 -0.55 1.14 -13.25
CA MET A 79 -1.78 0.55 -13.81
C MET A 79 -2.46 1.47 -14.84
N LYS A 80 -2.41 2.78 -14.61
CA LYS A 80 -2.86 3.81 -15.54
C LYS A 80 -2.03 3.84 -16.82
N ARG A 81 -0.69 3.86 -16.71
CA ARG A 81 0.23 3.85 -17.86
C ARG A 81 0.16 2.57 -18.69
N THR A 82 -0.05 1.44 -18.03
CA THR A 82 -0.19 0.12 -18.66
C THR A 82 -1.60 -0.16 -19.17
N LYS A 83 -2.55 0.78 -19.00
CA LYS A 83 -3.95 0.66 -19.42
C LYS A 83 -4.71 -0.51 -18.77
N ILE A 84 -4.22 -1.03 -17.64
CA ILE A 84 -4.95 -1.98 -16.80
C ILE A 84 -6.16 -1.28 -16.17
N MET A 85 -5.97 -0.03 -15.75
CA MET A 85 -7.00 0.78 -15.12
C MET A 85 -7.49 1.85 -16.10
N GLN A 86 -8.81 2.04 -16.17
CA GLN A 86 -9.40 3.08 -16.98
C GLN A 86 -9.08 4.46 -16.41
N LYS A 87 -9.12 5.49 -17.27
CA LYS A 87 -8.86 6.87 -16.84
C LYS A 87 -9.76 7.28 -15.66
N VAL A 88 -11.06 7.00 -15.75
CA VAL A 88 -12.03 7.34 -14.69
C VAL A 88 -11.70 6.67 -13.36
N GLU A 89 -11.31 5.38 -13.37
CA GLU A 89 -10.94 4.63 -12.17
C GLU A 89 -9.69 5.23 -11.52
N SER A 90 -8.67 5.54 -12.32
CA SER A 90 -7.44 6.15 -11.81
C SER A 90 -7.68 7.56 -11.26
N THR A 91 -8.50 8.38 -11.91
CA THR A 91 -8.85 9.73 -11.44
C THR A 91 -9.59 9.67 -10.11
N VAL A 92 -10.56 8.75 -9.94
CA VAL A 92 -11.26 8.58 -8.66
C VAL A 92 -10.30 8.19 -7.53
N LEU A 93 -9.35 7.28 -7.78
CA LEU A 93 -8.35 6.89 -6.77
C LEU A 93 -7.34 8.01 -6.46
N GLU A 94 -7.01 8.84 -7.46
CA GLU A 94 -6.16 10.03 -7.30
C GLU A 94 -6.86 11.11 -6.46
N ASP A 95 -8.13 11.39 -6.73
CA ASP A 95 -8.94 12.36 -5.95
C ASP A 95 -9.09 11.89 -4.49
N TRP A 96 -9.38 10.60 -4.28
CA TRP A 96 -9.44 10.00 -2.94
C TRP A 96 -8.10 10.09 -2.23
N TYR A 97 -7.00 9.82 -2.93
CA TYR A 97 -5.66 9.94 -2.38
C TYR A 97 -5.37 11.37 -1.92
N ASP A 98 -5.59 12.35 -2.81
CA ASP A 98 -5.26 13.75 -2.54
C ASP A 98 -6.08 14.29 -1.36
N TRP A 99 -7.37 13.97 -1.29
CA TRP A 99 -8.22 14.31 -0.15
C TRP A 99 -7.77 13.62 1.15
N SER A 100 -7.44 12.32 1.08
CA SER A 100 -7.07 11.53 2.27
C SER A 100 -5.75 12.02 2.88
N VAL A 101 -4.75 12.34 2.05
CA VAL A 101 -3.46 12.85 2.53
C VAL A 101 -3.62 14.20 3.22
N GLN A 102 -4.49 15.07 2.68
CA GLN A 102 -4.79 16.38 3.28
C GLN A 102 -5.59 16.25 4.58
N SER A 103 -6.47 15.26 4.68
CA SER A 103 -7.42 15.15 5.79
C SER A 103 -6.94 14.28 6.96
N ALA A 104 -6.09 13.29 6.71
CA ALA A 104 -5.74 12.26 7.69
C ALA A 104 -4.53 12.58 8.58
N ASN A 105 -3.94 13.78 8.48
CA ASN A 105 -2.71 14.18 9.18
C ASN A 105 -1.61 13.09 9.12
N ILE A 106 -1.20 12.74 7.90
CA ILE A 106 -0.17 11.72 7.68
C ILE A 106 1.21 12.31 7.97
N GLU A 107 1.84 11.85 9.06
CA GLU A 107 3.21 12.22 9.42
C GLU A 107 4.21 11.20 8.87
N THR A 108 5.28 11.67 8.24
CA THR A 108 6.36 10.82 7.71
C THR A 108 7.69 11.55 7.81
N ASP A 109 8.50 11.18 8.80
CA ASP A 109 9.79 11.83 9.07
C ASP A 109 10.91 11.35 8.13
N LEU A 110 10.88 10.08 7.73
CA LEU A 110 11.92 9.46 6.92
C LEU A 110 11.35 8.35 6.03
N ILE A 111 11.80 8.35 4.77
CA ILE A 111 11.56 7.23 3.83
C ILE A 111 12.90 6.54 3.57
N VAL A 112 12.98 5.25 3.92
CA VAL A 112 14.13 4.42 3.60
C VAL A 112 13.87 3.68 2.29
N TYR A 113 14.55 4.06 1.22
CA TYR A 113 14.43 3.40 -0.08
C TYR A 113 15.43 2.24 -0.21
N LEU A 114 14.92 1.01 -0.13
CA LEU A 114 15.69 -0.20 -0.37
C LEU A 114 15.88 -0.40 -1.88
N ARG A 115 16.92 0.23 -2.44
CA ARG A 115 17.21 0.19 -3.87
C ARG A 115 17.74 -1.18 -4.30
N THR A 116 17.17 -1.73 -5.38
CA THR A 116 17.57 -3.01 -5.98
C THR A 116 17.25 -3.00 -7.48
N THR A 117 17.75 -3.97 -8.25
CA THR A 117 17.40 -4.16 -9.66
C THR A 117 16.19 -5.09 -9.82
N PRO A 118 15.43 -5.01 -10.94
CA PRO A 118 14.30 -5.90 -11.21
C PRO A 118 14.65 -7.39 -11.19
N GLU A 119 15.84 -7.76 -11.65
CA GLU A 119 16.30 -9.16 -11.74
C GLU A 119 16.43 -9.77 -10.33
N ILE A 120 16.99 -9.01 -9.38
CA ILE A 120 17.12 -9.43 -7.99
C ILE A 120 15.75 -9.55 -7.32
N VAL A 121 14.81 -8.64 -7.64
CA VAL A 121 13.43 -8.75 -7.13
C VAL A 121 12.76 -10.01 -7.66
N HIS A 122 12.90 -10.29 -8.96
CA HIS A 122 12.31 -11.48 -9.59
C HIS A 122 12.83 -12.79 -9.00
N GLN A 123 14.13 -12.87 -8.66
CA GLN A 123 14.72 -14.03 -7.98
C GLN A 123 14.19 -14.27 -6.56
N ARG A 124 13.58 -13.25 -5.92
CA ARG A 124 13.08 -13.31 -4.54
C ARG A 124 11.57 -13.48 -4.44
N MET A 125 10.84 -13.35 -5.56
CA MET A 125 9.39 -13.60 -5.64
C MET A 125 9.11 -15.09 -5.66
#